data_AF-A0A7Y6PYL0-F1
#
_entry.id   AF-A0A7Y6PYL0-F1
#
_cell.length_a   1.000
_cell.length_b   1.000
_cell.length_c   1.000
_cell.angle_alpha   90.00
_cell.angle_beta   90.00
_cell.angle_gamma   90.00
#
_symmetry.space_group_name_H-M   'P 1'
#
loop_
_entity.id
_entity.type
_entity.pdbx_description
1 polymer ?
#
loop_
_entity_poly.entity_id
_entity_poly.type
_entity_poly.pdbx_seq_one_letter_code
_entity_poly.pdbx_strand_id
1 'polypeptide(L)'
;MTRFASLLALASLAACIPMAQIQQQEQQHVARMCQDPNYAYESGYNSGLERRRLDTTWVDTSCMPEWRAQIRQSYQTGYESGMQHAPIVVNGMGGGGGGARGAVYVTQPSCTFSSDCDEGQSCRRDSASGQNVCMGGGYAGDACWFSSDCVSDRCSSNRCQ
;
A
#
# COMPACT_ATOMS: atom_id res chain seq x y z
N MET A 1 9.16 -64.83 -17.33
CA MET A 1 9.51 -63.51 -17.91
C MET A 1 8.22 -62.87 -18.42
N THR A 2 7.63 -61.95 -17.68
CA THR A 2 6.52 -61.14 -18.18
C THR A 2 6.49 -59.83 -17.40
N ARG A 3 6.83 -58.75 -18.11
CA ARG A 3 6.78 -57.37 -17.64
C ARG A 3 5.34 -56.90 -17.71
N PHE A 4 4.80 -56.37 -16.61
CA PHE A 4 3.64 -55.48 -16.67
C PHE A 4 4.01 -54.16 -16.00
N ALA A 5 4.25 -53.19 -16.88
CA ALA A 5 4.18 -51.77 -16.61
C ALA A 5 2.72 -51.34 -16.43
N SER A 6 2.53 -50.09 -16.02
CA SER A 6 1.28 -49.31 -16.03
C SER A 6 0.47 -49.40 -14.73
N LEU A 7 0.04 -48.33 -14.06
CA LEU A 7 -0.06 -46.90 -14.39
C LEU A 7 0.04 -46.09 -13.09
N LEU A 8 0.79 -44.99 -13.14
CA LEU A 8 0.63 -43.88 -12.20
C LEU A 8 -0.81 -43.34 -12.31
N ALA A 9 -1.58 -43.42 -11.22
CA ALA A 9 -2.73 -42.56 -11.05
C ALA A 9 -2.20 -41.17 -10.65
N LEU A 10 -2.03 -40.30 -11.65
CA LEU A 10 -1.70 -38.89 -11.45
C LEU A 10 -2.83 -38.21 -10.67
N ALA A 11 -2.37 -37.41 -9.70
CA ALA A 11 -3.09 -36.50 -8.84
C ALA A 11 -4.18 -35.67 -9.55
N SER A 12 -5.42 -35.82 -9.08
CA SER A 12 -6.46 -34.81 -9.20
C SER A 12 -6.45 -33.91 -7.96
N LEU A 13 -5.38 -33.15 -7.74
CA LEU A 13 -5.39 -32.03 -6.78
C LEU A 13 -5.95 -30.80 -7.50
N ALA A 14 -7.26 -30.78 -7.69
CA ALA A 14 -7.98 -29.59 -8.10
C ALA A 14 -7.78 -28.49 -7.04
N ALA A 15 -7.45 -27.30 -7.52
CA ALA A 15 -7.09 -26.12 -6.76
C ALA A 15 -8.08 -25.75 -5.65
N CYS A 16 -7.76 -26.11 -4.40
CA CYS A 16 -8.33 -25.53 -3.19
C CYS A 16 -7.22 -24.76 -2.46
N ILE A 17 -6.72 -23.69 -3.08
CA ILE A 17 -5.81 -22.74 -2.42
C ILE A 17 -6.68 -21.76 -1.61
N PRO A 18 -6.29 -21.43 -0.36
CA PRO A 18 -7.07 -21.79 0.81
C PRO A 18 -7.63 -20.57 1.56
N MET A 19 -8.86 -20.66 2.03
CA MET A 19 -9.46 -19.65 2.93
C MET A 19 -8.61 -19.41 4.19
N ALA A 20 -7.79 -20.39 4.60
CA ALA A 20 -6.87 -20.28 5.73
C ALA A 20 -5.76 -19.23 5.53
N GLN A 21 -5.29 -18.99 4.29
CA GLN A 21 -4.23 -18.02 4.04
C GLN A 21 -4.73 -16.57 4.15
N ILE A 22 -5.96 -16.30 3.71
CA ILE A 22 -6.56 -14.96 3.78
C ILE A 22 -6.77 -14.56 5.25
N GLN A 23 -7.29 -15.48 6.08
CA GLN A 23 -7.46 -15.22 7.51
C GLN A 23 -6.13 -14.98 8.23
N GLN A 24 -5.06 -15.69 7.87
CA GLN A 24 -3.75 -15.45 8.46
C GLN A 24 -3.19 -14.07 8.12
N GLN A 25 -3.34 -13.62 6.87
CA GLN A 25 -2.88 -12.28 6.46
C GLN A 25 -3.64 -11.18 7.19
N GLU A 26 -4.96 -11.33 7.34
CA GLU A 26 -5.79 -10.35 8.05
C GLU A 26 -5.39 -10.27 9.53
N GLN A 27 -5.16 -11.42 10.18
CA GLN A 27 -4.69 -11.46 11.57
C GLN A 27 -3.32 -10.82 11.74
N GLN A 28 -2.38 -11.07 10.82
CA GLN A 28 -1.05 -10.44 10.84
C GLN A 28 -1.14 -8.93 10.66
N HIS A 29 -2.01 -8.46 9.76
CA HIS A 29 -2.25 -7.04 9.54
C HIS A 29 -2.79 -6.36 10.80
N VAL A 30 -3.83 -6.93 11.43
CA VAL A 30 -4.41 -6.41 12.68
C VAL A 30 -3.39 -6.44 13.82
N ALA A 31 -2.61 -7.51 13.96
CA ALA A 31 -1.57 -7.61 14.98
C ALA A 31 -0.53 -6.49 14.82
N ARG A 32 -0.12 -6.18 13.59
CA ARG A 32 0.82 -5.09 13.30
C ARG A 32 0.23 -3.72 13.64
N MET A 33 -1.04 -3.49 13.30
CA MET A 33 -1.74 -2.25 13.68
C MET A 33 -1.84 -2.07 15.20
N CYS A 34 -1.98 -3.15 15.98
CA CYS A 34 -2.04 -3.06 17.44
C CYS A 34 -0.69 -2.72 18.10
N GLN A 35 0.43 -2.92 17.41
CA GLN A 35 1.79 -2.73 17.96
C GLN A 35 2.48 -1.47 17.45
N ASP A 36 2.06 -0.94 16.30
CA ASP A 36 2.70 0.21 15.65
C ASP A 36 1.66 1.31 15.36
N PRO A 37 1.69 2.42 16.14
CA PRO A 37 0.81 3.56 15.90
C PRO A 37 0.98 4.21 14.53
N ASN A 38 2.16 4.16 13.92
CA ASN A 38 2.39 4.71 12.57
C ASN A 38 1.71 3.82 11.53
N TYR A 39 1.84 2.51 11.67
CA TYR A 39 1.16 1.56 10.78
C TYR A 39 -0.37 1.66 10.90
N ALA A 40 -0.90 1.87 12.12
CA ALA A 40 -2.32 2.15 12.32
C ALA A 40 -2.77 3.46 11.65
N TYR A 41 -1.96 4.52 11.73
CA TYR A 41 -2.23 5.77 11.01
C TYR A 41 -2.29 5.55 9.49
N GLU A 42 -1.32 4.83 8.91
CA GLU A 42 -1.27 4.54 7.48
C GLU A 42 -2.49 3.73 7.02
N SER A 43 -2.87 2.70 7.78
CA SER A 43 -4.06 1.89 7.51
C SER A 43 -5.35 2.73 7.58
N GLY A 44 -5.44 3.63 8.57
CA GLY A 44 -6.51 4.61 8.68
C GLY A 44 -6.60 5.50 7.46
N TYR A 45 -5.48 6.12 7.05
CA TYR A 45 -5.43 7.02 5.90
C TYR A 45 -5.85 6.32 4.61
N ASN A 46 -5.37 5.10 4.36
CA ASN A 46 -5.81 4.30 3.21
C ASN A 46 -7.33 4.07 3.20
N SER A 47 -7.89 3.71 4.36
CA SER A 47 -9.34 3.54 4.50
C SER A 47 -10.10 4.85 4.23
N GLY A 48 -9.55 5.98 4.64
CA GLY A 48 -10.08 7.32 4.36
C GLY A 48 -10.03 7.71 2.88
N LEU A 49 -8.92 7.42 2.19
CA LEU A 49 -8.78 7.64 0.74
C LEU A 49 -9.86 6.90 -0.06
N GLU A 50 -10.12 5.65 0.32
CA GLU A 50 -11.13 4.80 -0.30
C GLU A 50 -12.56 5.18 0.09
N ARG A 51 -12.74 6.14 1.01
CA ARG A 51 -14.02 6.47 1.64
C ARG A 51 -14.74 5.25 2.24
N ARG A 52 -13.98 4.26 2.73
CA ARG A 52 -14.55 3.17 3.53
C ARG A 52 -15.17 3.74 4.81
N ARG A 53 -16.15 3.08 5.40
CA ARG A 53 -16.68 3.53 6.69
C ARG A 53 -15.59 3.42 7.76
N LEU A 54 -15.40 4.48 8.55
CA LEU A 54 -14.55 4.42 9.75
C LEU A 54 -15.05 3.32 10.68
N ASP A 55 -14.22 2.29 10.88
CA ASP A 55 -14.44 1.20 11.82
C ASP A 55 -13.22 1.06 12.73
N THR A 56 -13.45 1.17 14.04
CA THR A 56 -12.44 1.02 15.10
C THR A 56 -12.81 -0.09 16.08
N THR A 57 -13.85 -0.88 15.80
CA THR A 57 -14.31 -1.96 16.68
C THR A 57 -13.24 -3.05 16.87
N TRP A 58 -12.41 -3.26 15.84
CA TRP A 58 -11.27 -4.19 15.89
C TRP A 58 -10.26 -3.83 16.99
N VAL A 59 -10.15 -2.56 17.38
CA VAL A 59 -9.24 -2.11 18.44
C VAL A 59 -9.66 -2.72 19.78
N ASP A 60 -10.96 -2.78 20.06
CA ASP A 60 -11.48 -3.30 21.32
C ASP A 60 -11.47 -4.83 21.39
N THR A 61 -11.55 -5.51 20.25
CA THR A 61 -11.56 -6.97 20.18
C THR A 61 -10.17 -7.58 20.06
N SER A 62 -9.23 -6.88 19.41
CA SER A 62 -7.95 -7.47 18.99
C SER A 62 -6.73 -6.86 19.69
N CYS A 63 -6.79 -5.61 20.14
CA CYS A 63 -5.64 -4.96 20.78
C CYS A 63 -5.66 -5.08 22.30
N MET A 64 -4.46 -5.12 22.90
CA MET A 64 -4.29 -5.08 24.35
C MET A 64 -4.80 -3.76 24.94
N PRO A 65 -5.46 -3.78 26.12
CA PRO A 65 -6.15 -2.61 26.69
C PRO A 65 -5.30 -1.33 26.77
N GLU A 66 -4.02 -1.44 27.12
CA GLU A 66 -3.11 -0.31 27.30
C GLU A 66 -2.79 0.44 26.00
N TRP A 67 -2.87 -0.23 24.84
CA TRP A 67 -2.58 0.37 23.54
C TRP A 67 -3.83 0.91 22.83
N ARG A 68 -5.03 0.53 23.27
CA ARG A 68 -6.30 0.82 22.56
C ARG A 68 -6.51 2.30 22.30
N ALA A 69 -6.26 3.16 23.29
CA ALA A 69 -6.47 4.59 23.15
C ALA A 69 -5.55 5.20 22.07
N GLN A 70 -4.26 4.85 22.09
CA GLN A 70 -3.27 5.35 21.14
C GLN A 70 -3.54 4.84 19.73
N ILE A 71 -3.76 3.53 19.57
CA ILE A 71 -4.01 2.92 18.25
C ILE A 71 -5.30 3.45 17.63
N ARG A 72 -6.38 3.60 18.42
CA ARG A 72 -7.63 4.21 17.96
C ARG A 72 -7.40 5.64 17.47
N GLN A 73 -6.69 6.46 18.25
CA GLN A 73 -6.42 7.84 17.89
C GLN A 73 -5.58 7.95 16.61
N SER A 74 -4.52 7.15 16.49
CA SER A 74 -3.68 7.12 15.28
C SER A 74 -4.48 6.73 14.04
N TYR A 75 -5.27 5.65 14.12
CA TYR A 75 -6.11 5.20 13.00
C TYR A 75 -7.15 6.24 12.59
N GLN A 76 -7.85 6.84 13.57
CA GLN A 76 -8.84 7.90 13.31
C GLN A 76 -8.21 9.12 12.65
N THR A 77 -7.05 9.56 13.14
CA THR A 77 -6.33 10.72 12.60
C THR A 77 -5.86 10.44 11.17
N GLY A 78 -5.35 9.23 10.92
CA GLY A 78 -5.01 8.76 9.58
C GLY A 78 -6.23 8.82 8.66
N TYR A 79 -7.34 8.23 9.09
CA TYR A 79 -8.59 8.19 8.33
C TYR A 79 -9.13 9.57 7.95
N GLU A 80 -9.17 10.51 8.90
CA GLU A 80 -9.60 11.89 8.64
C GLU A 80 -8.69 12.58 7.62
N SER A 81 -7.37 12.38 7.75
CA SER A 81 -6.39 12.87 6.77
C SER A 81 -6.64 12.25 5.39
N GLY A 82 -6.83 10.93 5.31
CA GLY A 82 -7.15 10.23 4.05
C GLY A 82 -8.42 10.76 3.40
N MET A 83 -9.48 11.01 4.18
CA MET A 83 -10.74 11.58 3.68
C MET A 83 -10.57 12.99 3.08
N GLN A 84 -9.68 13.81 3.63
CA GLN A 84 -9.36 15.14 3.09
C GLN A 84 -8.59 15.07 1.76
N HIS A 85 -7.80 14.00 1.56
CA HIS A 85 -7.02 13.76 0.34
C HIS A 85 -7.75 12.88 -0.68
N ALA A 86 -8.87 12.26 -0.30
CA ALA A 86 -9.63 11.37 -1.16
C ALA A 86 -10.13 12.14 -2.41
N PRO A 87 -9.79 11.71 -3.63
CA PRO A 87 -10.21 12.41 -4.85
C PRO A 87 -11.73 12.49 -4.86
N ILE A 88 -12.30 13.69 -5.02
CA ILE A 88 -13.75 13.84 -5.15
C ILE A 88 -14.12 13.21 -6.49
N VAL A 89 -14.64 11.97 -6.44
CA VAL A 89 -15.26 11.36 -7.61
C VAL A 89 -16.61 12.05 -7.77
N VAL A 90 -16.61 13.18 -8.47
CA VAL A 90 -17.84 13.76 -8.98
C VAL A 90 -18.36 12.75 -9.98
N ASN A 91 -19.35 11.93 -9.57
CA ASN A 91 -20.11 11.12 -10.51
C ASN A 91 -20.74 12.11 -11.50
N GLY A 92 -20.07 12.29 -12.64
CA GLY A 92 -20.49 13.13 -13.74
C GLY A 92 -21.73 12.54 -14.39
N MET A 93 -22.88 12.75 -13.75
CA MET A 93 -24.17 12.43 -14.31
C MET A 93 -24.69 13.69 -15.02
N GLY A 94 -24.32 13.82 -16.31
CA GLY A 94 -25.06 14.61 -17.29
C GLY A 94 -24.54 16.02 -17.62
N GLY A 95 -24.32 16.25 -18.92
CA GLY A 95 -24.23 17.60 -19.49
C GLY A 95 -23.29 17.68 -20.70
N GLY A 96 -23.78 17.35 -21.89
CA GLY A 96 -23.00 17.29 -23.11
C GLY A 96 -22.50 18.65 -23.64
N GLY A 97 -21.60 18.58 -24.62
CA GLY A 97 -21.14 19.72 -25.41
C GLY A 97 -19.69 19.55 -25.80
N GLY A 98 -19.45 19.11 -27.02
CA GLY A 98 -18.11 18.80 -27.52
C GLY A 98 -17.14 19.99 -27.51
N GLY A 99 -15.86 19.68 -27.38
CA GLY A 99 -14.78 20.64 -27.62
C GLY A 99 -13.53 20.32 -26.82
N ALA A 100 -12.46 19.98 -27.53
CA ALA A 100 -11.08 19.90 -27.07
C ALA A 100 -10.77 18.89 -25.93
N ARG A 101 -10.15 17.78 -26.33
CA ARG A 101 -9.42 16.86 -25.45
C ARG A 101 -8.19 17.56 -24.86
N GLY A 102 -8.40 18.42 -23.88
CA GLY A 102 -7.41 18.75 -22.87
C GLY A 102 -7.61 17.77 -21.72
N ALA A 103 -7.05 16.57 -21.83
CA ALA A 103 -6.94 15.69 -20.68
C ALA A 103 -6.10 16.44 -19.65
N VAL A 104 -6.75 16.97 -18.61
CA VAL A 104 -6.06 17.34 -17.38
C VAL A 104 -5.54 16.00 -16.86
N TYR A 105 -4.29 15.68 -17.19
CA TYR A 105 -3.53 14.68 -16.48
C TYR A 105 -3.46 15.21 -15.06
N VAL A 106 -4.38 14.76 -14.20
CA VAL A 106 -4.10 14.69 -12.78
C VAL A 106 -2.89 13.78 -12.74
N THR A 107 -1.68 14.35 -12.67
CA THR A 107 -0.46 13.60 -12.44
C THR A 107 -0.67 12.88 -11.13
N GLN A 108 -1.09 11.62 -11.24
CA GLN A 108 -1.35 10.76 -10.12
C GLN A 108 -0.03 10.70 -9.35
N PRO A 109 -0.01 11.00 -8.04
CA PRO A 109 1.19 10.78 -7.26
C PRO A 109 1.57 9.31 -7.45
N SER A 110 2.81 9.05 -7.88
CA SER A 110 3.23 7.68 -8.21
C SER A 110 3.22 6.74 -6.99
N CYS A 111 3.07 7.31 -5.79
CA CYS A 111 2.73 6.60 -4.56
C CYS A 111 2.09 7.57 -3.55
N THR A 112 1.36 7.05 -2.58
CA THR A 112 0.93 7.80 -1.39
C THR A 112 1.59 7.25 -0.13
N PHE A 113 1.89 5.95 -0.13
CA PHE A 113 2.54 5.22 0.96
C PHE A 113 3.67 4.36 0.46
N SER A 114 4.61 4.01 1.34
CA SER A 114 5.71 3.10 1.00
C SER A 114 5.23 1.71 0.56
N SER A 115 4.02 1.30 0.96
CA SER A 115 3.38 0.06 0.48
C SER A 115 2.94 0.09 -0.98
N ASP A 116 2.83 1.28 -1.57
CA ASP A 116 2.50 1.43 -3.00
C ASP A 116 3.74 1.19 -3.89
N CYS A 117 4.91 1.05 -3.26
CA CYS A 117 6.19 0.87 -3.91
C CYS A 117 6.65 -0.59 -3.85
N ASP A 118 7.57 -0.97 -4.73
CA ASP A 118 8.17 -2.31 -4.69
C ASP A 118 8.97 -2.52 -3.38
N GLU A 119 9.27 -3.79 -3.08
CA GLU A 119 10.01 -4.17 -1.89
C GLU A 119 11.37 -3.43 -1.80
N GLY A 120 11.63 -2.82 -0.64
CA GLY A 120 12.84 -2.01 -0.41
C GLY A 120 12.72 -0.54 -0.84
N GLN A 121 11.57 -0.11 -1.36
CA GLN A 121 11.29 1.28 -1.69
C GLN A 121 10.41 1.97 -0.64
N SER A 122 10.45 3.30 -0.62
CA SER A 122 9.67 4.16 0.26
C SER A 122 9.03 5.28 -0.55
N CYS A 123 7.78 5.61 -0.24
CA CYS A 123 7.12 6.71 -0.89
C CYS A 123 7.56 8.04 -0.29
N ARG A 124 8.11 8.93 -1.12
CA ARG A 124 8.64 10.22 -0.67
C ARG A 124 8.22 11.35 -1.59
N ARG A 125 8.09 12.55 -1.02
CA ARG A 125 7.74 13.74 -1.79
C ARG A 125 8.97 14.32 -2.46
N ASP A 126 8.98 14.35 -3.78
CA ASP A 126 9.95 15.08 -4.57
C ASP A 126 9.78 16.59 -4.34
N SER A 127 10.84 17.24 -3.86
CA SER A 127 10.85 18.68 -3.61
C SER A 127 10.86 19.51 -4.88
N ALA A 128 11.29 18.96 -6.03
CA ALA A 128 11.33 19.69 -7.30
C ALA A 128 9.95 19.74 -7.98
N SER A 129 9.28 18.60 -8.12
CA SER A 129 7.95 18.51 -8.74
C SER A 129 6.79 18.64 -7.75
N GLY A 130 7.06 18.48 -6.45
CA GLY A 130 6.03 18.43 -5.40
C GLY A 130 5.22 17.13 -5.36
N GLN A 131 5.53 16.16 -6.22
CA GLN A 131 4.83 14.88 -6.34
C GLN A 131 5.46 13.81 -5.47
N ASN A 132 4.68 12.79 -5.09
CA ASN A 132 5.22 11.64 -4.38
C ASN A 132 5.77 10.61 -5.37
N VAL A 133 6.97 10.12 -5.09
CA VAL A 133 7.75 9.16 -5.88
C VAL A 133 8.25 8.01 -5.00
N CYS A 134 8.16 6.79 -5.54
CA CYS A 134 8.76 5.62 -4.93
C CYS A 134 10.28 5.65 -5.08
N MET A 135 10.99 5.46 -3.97
CA MET A 135 12.43 5.61 -3.92
C MET A 135 13.10 4.56 -3.05
N GLY A 136 14.21 4.03 -3.52
CA GLY A 136 14.88 2.88 -2.94
C GLY A 136 15.40 1.96 -4.04
N GLY A 137 16.55 1.32 -3.83
CA GLY A 137 17.09 0.33 -4.78
C GLY A 137 17.51 0.88 -6.15
N GLY A 138 17.85 2.17 -6.25
CA GLY A 138 18.35 2.81 -7.46
C GLY A 138 19.76 2.34 -7.86
N TYR A 139 20.00 2.24 -9.16
CA TYR A 139 21.29 1.93 -9.76
C TYR A 139 22.08 3.22 -10.09
N ALA A 140 23.34 3.07 -10.47
CA ALA A 140 24.20 4.21 -10.81
C ALA A 140 23.54 5.15 -11.84
N GLY A 141 23.42 6.44 -11.49
CA GLY A 141 22.75 7.47 -12.30
C GLY A 141 21.28 7.72 -11.96
N ASP A 142 20.63 6.87 -11.16
CA ASP A 142 19.25 7.11 -10.71
C ASP A 142 19.18 8.24 -9.68
N ALA A 143 18.01 8.85 -9.54
CA ALA A 143 17.78 9.88 -8.53
C ALA A 143 17.86 9.28 -7.11
N CYS A 144 18.50 10.02 -6.20
CA CYS A 144 18.54 9.65 -4.78
C CYS A 144 18.48 10.89 -3.90
N TRP A 145 17.98 10.72 -2.68
CA TRP A 145 18.07 11.73 -1.62
C TRP A 145 18.94 11.24 -0.45
N PHE A 146 18.92 9.94 -0.18
CA PHE A 146 19.77 9.31 0.83
C PHE A 146 20.58 8.17 0.23
N SER A 147 21.69 7.81 0.87
CA SER A 147 22.51 6.67 0.49
C SER A 147 21.70 5.37 0.37
N SER A 148 20.74 5.15 1.27
CA SER A 148 19.86 3.98 1.26
C SER A 148 18.94 3.89 0.04
N ASP A 149 18.86 4.95 -0.76
CA ASP A 149 18.09 4.93 -2.00
C ASP A 149 18.84 4.21 -3.11
N CYS A 150 20.13 3.94 -2.92
CA CYS A 150 21.02 3.36 -3.90
C CYS A 150 21.45 1.95 -3.49
N VAL A 151 21.51 1.02 -4.43
CA VAL A 151 22.05 -0.33 -4.19
C VAL A 151 23.53 -0.27 -3.74
N SER A 152 24.25 0.78 -4.12
CA SER A 152 25.65 1.02 -3.74
C SER A 152 25.84 1.68 -2.36
N ASP A 153 24.76 2.03 -1.66
CA ASP A 153 24.77 2.86 -0.44
C ASP A 153 25.47 4.22 -0.62
N ARG A 154 25.55 4.73 -1.85
CA ARG A 154 26.20 6.00 -2.17
C ARG A 154 25.33 6.90 -3.03
N CYS A 155 24.80 7.95 -2.39
CA CYS A 155 24.14 9.05 -3.06
C CYS A 155 25.06 10.28 -3.10
N SER A 156 25.36 10.79 -4.29
CA SER A 156 26.16 12.01 -4.47
C SER A 156 25.60 12.87 -5.60
N SER A 157 25.47 14.17 -5.34
CA SER A 157 24.83 15.12 -6.28
C SER A 157 23.41 14.70 -6.69
N ASN A 158 22.63 14.16 -5.75
CA ASN A 158 21.29 13.60 -5.96
C ASN A 158 21.24 12.45 -7.00
N ARG A 159 22.38 11.77 -7.19
CA ARG A 159 22.51 10.62 -8.08
C ARG A 159 23.21 9.46 -7.40
N CYS A 160 22.71 8.24 -7.61
CA CYS A 160 23.40 7.05 -7.16
C CYS A 160 24.73 6.88 -7.90
N GLN A 161 25.77 6.48 -7.17
CA GLN A 161 27.13 6.28 -7.68
C GLN A 161 27.44 4.80 -7.89
#